data_AF-A0A915HME7-F1
#
_entry.id   AF-A0A915HME7-F1
#
_cell.length_a   1.000
_cell.length_b   1.000
_cell.length_c   1.000
_cell.angle_alpha   90.00
_cell.angle_beta   90.00
_cell.angle_gamma   90.00
#
_symmetry.space_group_name_H-M   'P 1'
#
loop_
_entity.id
_entity.type
_entity.pdbx_description
1 polymer ?
#
loop_
_entity_poly.entity_id
_entity_poly.type
_entity_poly.pdbx_seq_one_letter_code
_entity_poly.pdbx_strand_id
1 'polypeptide(L)'
;MESTLFFRCDCFGVIHYFDAYLCDINGKANKVENVICLHEEDAGLLFKHTDWHSGRRETMRNRKLVISSIATLANYEYAFYWYLFLDGKIESEVKLTGVVSVGACETRDPKYGTLLGPNLYAPIHEHYFCYRMDFALDGVNNSVVRVDVQAEEDDDKNPYKSAFYSKSIPLKTDFEAQGVVDTAKATYWKIINPNVLNELGNPVGYKLMPKGNVFPYAKEGSSVMKRAGFTKKHFWATPYDADEYYAGGKFPMQNDDGDNLEKWASKGHSVENRDIVVCDVKRKTRLRENMKTMALPCIISLKLRKKISTSEQVYFSHK
;
A
#
# COMPACT_ATOMS: atom_id res chain seq x y z
N MET A 1 -19.22 -3.62 11.36
CA MET A 1 -17.80 -3.43 11.75
C MET A 1 -17.35 -2.02 11.45
N GLU A 2 -17.88 -1.37 10.39
CA GLU A 2 -17.67 0.06 10.21
C GLU A 2 -18.34 0.85 11.34
N SER A 3 -17.61 1.85 11.84
CA SER A 3 -18.03 2.72 12.93
C SER A 3 -18.60 4.00 12.36
N THR A 4 -19.71 4.49 12.93
CA THR A 4 -20.24 5.82 12.64
C THR A 4 -19.19 6.86 13.01
N LEU A 5 -18.81 7.70 12.04
CA LEU A 5 -17.81 8.74 12.21
C LEU A 5 -18.48 10.03 12.69
N PHE A 6 -18.01 10.58 13.80
CA PHE A 6 -18.58 11.76 14.40
C PHE A 6 -17.90 13.04 13.89
N PHE A 7 -18.73 14.01 13.51
CA PHE A 7 -18.29 15.35 13.11
C PHE A 7 -17.44 16.00 14.20
N ARG A 8 -16.27 16.54 13.81
CA ARG A 8 -15.26 17.22 14.66
C ARG A 8 -14.45 16.33 15.61
N CYS A 9 -14.73 15.03 15.69
CA CYS A 9 -13.92 14.09 16.45
C CYS A 9 -13.03 13.26 15.52
N ASP A 10 -13.64 12.54 14.57
CA ASP A 10 -12.92 11.63 13.68
C ASP A 10 -12.43 12.33 12.40
N CYS A 11 -13.22 13.29 11.91
CA CYS A 11 -12.95 14.06 10.69
C CYS A 11 -13.08 15.57 11.00
N PHE A 12 -12.06 16.35 10.62
CA PHE A 12 -11.96 17.77 10.95
C PHE A 12 -11.91 18.64 9.69
N GLY A 13 -12.70 19.71 9.70
CA GLY A 13 -12.83 20.64 8.56
C GLY A 13 -14.27 20.71 8.04
N VAL A 14 -14.41 20.92 6.73
CA VAL A 14 -15.70 20.84 6.03
C VAL A 14 -15.82 19.43 5.47
N ILE A 15 -16.70 18.64 6.08
CA ILE A 15 -16.80 17.19 5.83
C ILE A 15 -18.09 16.87 5.10
N HIS A 16 -17.98 16.02 4.08
CA HIS A 16 -19.10 15.34 3.48
C HIS A 16 -19.11 13.87 3.92
N TYR A 17 -20.26 13.37 4.34
CA TYR A 17 -20.42 12.02 4.87
C TYR A 17 -21.24 11.14 3.92
N PHE A 18 -20.91 9.87 3.88
CA PHE A 18 -21.71 8.85 3.21
C PHE A 18 -22.13 7.76 4.19
N ASP A 19 -23.37 7.31 4.03
CA ASP A 19 -23.94 6.18 4.76
C ASP A 19 -23.65 4.87 4.02
N ALA A 20 -23.66 3.75 4.74
CA ALA A 20 -23.63 2.41 4.16
C ALA A 20 -24.92 1.65 4.48
N TYR A 21 -25.28 0.73 3.60
CA TYR A 21 -26.36 -0.22 3.82
C TYR A 21 -25.76 -1.62 3.83
N LEU A 22 -25.90 -2.32 4.96
CA LEU A 22 -25.44 -3.69 5.15
C LEU A 22 -26.64 -4.63 5.30
N CYS A 23 -26.47 -5.90 4.98
CA CYS A 23 -27.50 -6.91 5.19
C CYS A 23 -27.43 -7.45 6.63
N ASP A 24 -28.56 -7.51 7.33
CA ASP A 24 -28.66 -8.22 8.60
C ASP A 24 -28.86 -9.74 8.40
N ILE A 25 -28.90 -10.48 9.52
CA ILE A 25 -29.09 -11.95 9.51
C ILE A 25 -30.43 -12.41 8.93
N ASN A 26 -31.41 -11.51 8.81
CA ASN A 26 -32.74 -11.79 8.28
C ASN A 26 -32.91 -11.33 6.82
N GLY A 27 -31.84 -10.86 6.17
CA GLY A 27 -31.92 -10.35 4.81
C GLY A 27 -32.38 -8.89 4.71
N LYS A 28 -32.50 -8.15 5.82
CA LYS A 28 -32.98 -6.77 5.81
C LYS A 28 -31.81 -5.79 5.67
N ALA A 29 -32.08 -4.69 4.97
CA ALA A 29 -31.13 -3.58 4.88
C ALA A 29 -31.03 -2.88 6.25
N ASN A 30 -29.81 -2.77 6.74
CA ASN A 30 -29.43 -2.05 7.94
C ASN A 30 -28.58 -0.85 7.54
N LYS A 31 -29.08 0.36 7.79
CA LYS A 31 -28.39 1.61 7.50
C LYS A 31 -27.38 1.91 8.61
N VAL A 32 -26.13 2.14 8.25
CA VAL A 32 -25.08 2.63 9.14
C VAL A 32 -24.71 4.04 8.69
N GLU A 33 -24.96 5.02 9.54
CA GLU A 33 -24.78 6.42 9.18
C GLU A 33 -23.30 6.85 9.26
N ASN A 34 -22.91 7.78 8.37
CA ASN A 34 -21.62 8.47 8.38
C ASN A 34 -20.40 7.52 8.45
N VAL A 35 -20.35 6.49 7.63
CA VAL A 35 -19.24 5.51 7.65
C VAL A 35 -18.04 5.92 6.82
N ILE A 36 -18.23 6.82 5.85
CA ILE A 36 -17.16 7.39 5.02
C ILE A 36 -17.16 8.91 5.20
N CYS A 37 -15.99 9.46 5.50
CA CYS A 37 -15.73 10.90 5.39
C CYS A 37 -15.03 11.23 4.07
N LEU A 38 -15.41 12.36 3.49
CA LEU A 38 -14.75 13.00 2.37
C LEU A 38 -14.49 14.48 2.68
N HIS A 39 -13.25 14.92 2.55
CA HIS A 39 -12.87 16.32 2.72
C HIS A 39 -11.54 16.65 2.04
N GLU A 40 -11.23 17.93 1.89
CA GLU A 40 -9.90 18.37 1.43
C GLU A 40 -9.06 18.88 2.60
N GLU A 41 -7.75 18.62 2.54
CA GLU A 41 -6.77 19.16 3.49
C GLU A 41 -5.62 19.83 2.74
N ASP A 42 -5.08 20.90 3.33
CA ASP A 42 -3.79 21.43 2.91
C ASP A 42 -2.69 20.38 3.09
N ALA A 43 -1.83 20.23 2.09
CA ALA A 43 -0.75 19.25 2.07
C ALA A 43 0.64 19.91 1.97
N GLY A 44 0.78 21.13 2.49
CA GLY A 44 2.04 21.87 2.50
C GLY A 44 2.43 22.44 1.13
N LEU A 45 3.72 22.43 0.82
CA LEU A 45 4.24 22.95 -0.45
C LEU A 45 4.07 21.92 -1.57
N LEU A 46 3.48 22.34 -2.69
CA LEU A 46 3.46 21.58 -3.94
C LEU A 46 4.74 21.84 -4.72
N PHE A 47 5.06 23.12 -4.87
CA PHE A 47 6.19 23.59 -5.66
C PHE A 47 6.74 24.88 -5.06
N LYS A 48 8.06 25.03 -5.10
CA LYS A 48 8.73 26.28 -4.76
C LYS A 48 10.03 26.37 -5.55
N HIS A 49 10.27 27.53 -6.15
CA HIS A 49 11.53 27.84 -6.81
C HIS A 49 11.91 29.31 -6.57
N THR A 50 13.20 29.54 -6.36
CA THR A 50 13.80 30.88 -6.29
C THR A 50 14.96 30.89 -7.26
N ASP A 51 14.83 31.63 -8.35
CA ASP A 51 15.94 31.85 -9.28
C ASP A 51 16.74 33.06 -8.81
N TRP A 52 18.02 32.85 -8.53
CA TRP A 52 18.89 33.93 -8.07
C TRP A 52 19.37 34.83 -9.20
N HIS A 53 19.34 34.37 -10.47
CA HIS A 53 19.79 35.17 -11.61
C HIS A 53 18.74 36.23 -11.98
N SER A 54 17.48 35.84 -12.13
CA SER A 54 16.37 36.74 -12.44
C SER A 54 15.70 37.37 -11.21
N GLY A 55 15.95 36.83 -10.01
CA GLY A 55 15.26 37.20 -8.79
C GLY A 55 13.82 36.68 -8.68
N ARG A 56 13.33 35.91 -9.66
CA ARG A 56 11.97 35.36 -9.70
C ARG A 56 11.77 34.34 -8.57
N ARG A 57 10.60 34.40 -7.93
CA ARG A 57 10.21 33.52 -6.83
C ARG A 57 8.81 32.99 -7.08
N GLU A 58 8.65 31.68 -7.01
CA GLU A 58 7.38 31.00 -7.20
C GLU A 58 7.09 30.06 -6.05
N THR A 59 5.82 29.98 -5.67
CA THR A 59 5.35 29.07 -4.63
C THR A 59 3.92 28.65 -4.92
N MET A 60 3.67 27.35 -4.85
CA MET A 60 2.35 26.74 -4.97
C MET A 60 2.12 25.81 -3.79
N ARG A 61 0.91 25.84 -3.23
CA ARG A 61 0.50 24.96 -2.14
C ARG A 61 -0.10 23.67 -2.69
N ASN A 62 0.13 22.57 -1.99
CA ASN A 62 -0.48 21.29 -2.30
C ASN A 62 -1.77 21.13 -1.51
N ARG A 63 -2.66 20.29 -2.03
CA ARG A 63 -3.86 19.82 -1.33
C ARG A 63 -4.04 18.34 -1.58
N LYS A 64 -4.71 17.67 -0.65
CA LYS A 64 -5.14 16.28 -0.82
C LYS A 64 -6.64 16.18 -0.58
N LEU A 65 -7.32 15.45 -1.45
CA LEU A 65 -8.66 14.94 -1.17
C LEU A 65 -8.51 13.69 -0.31
N VAL A 66 -9.15 13.68 0.85
CA VAL A 66 -9.12 12.61 1.84
C VAL A 66 -10.43 11.85 1.77
N ILE A 67 -10.36 10.54 1.57
CA ILE A 67 -11.48 9.59 1.66
C ILE A 67 -11.13 8.62 2.77
N SER A 68 -11.94 8.54 3.83
CA SER A 68 -11.60 7.70 4.98
C SER A 68 -12.77 6.97 5.60
N SER A 69 -12.50 5.80 6.17
CA SER A 69 -13.42 5.03 7.02
C SER A 69 -12.68 4.44 8.21
N ILE A 70 -13.40 4.17 9.31
CA ILE A 70 -12.85 3.51 10.50
C ILE A 70 -13.64 2.24 10.77
N ALA A 71 -12.93 1.12 10.90
CA ALA A 71 -13.50 -0.16 11.24
C ALA A 71 -13.02 -0.62 12.63
N THR A 72 -13.97 -0.95 13.50
CA THR A 72 -13.71 -1.62 14.77
C THR A 72 -13.83 -3.13 14.57
N LEU A 73 -12.73 -3.85 14.79
CA LEU A 73 -12.68 -5.30 14.81
C LEU A 73 -12.29 -5.76 16.22
N ALA A 74 -13.31 -6.10 17.00
CA ALA A 74 -13.19 -6.44 18.41
C ALA A 74 -12.43 -5.35 19.17
N ASN A 75 -11.18 -5.61 19.55
CA ASN A 75 -10.33 -4.71 20.34
C ASN A 75 -9.54 -3.69 19.50
N TYR A 76 -9.50 -3.82 18.17
CA TYR A 76 -8.72 -2.93 17.30
C TYR A 76 -9.59 -1.97 16.50
N GLU A 77 -9.05 -0.78 16.28
CA GLU A 77 -9.56 0.19 15.29
C GLU A 77 -8.55 0.35 14.15
N TYR A 78 -9.06 0.21 12.93
CA TYR A 78 -8.31 0.47 11.70
C TYR A 78 -8.95 1.63 10.96
N ALA A 79 -8.23 2.74 10.88
CA ALA A 79 -8.66 3.91 10.12
C ALA A 79 -7.98 3.90 8.76
N PHE A 80 -8.75 3.62 7.71
CA PHE A 80 -8.31 3.56 6.32
C PHE A 80 -8.47 4.94 5.69
N TYR A 81 -7.43 5.41 5.02
CA TYR A 81 -7.40 6.69 4.34
C TYR A 81 -6.89 6.50 2.92
N TRP A 82 -7.56 7.11 1.96
CA TRP A 82 -7.08 7.35 0.61
C TRP A 82 -6.90 8.84 0.40
N TYR A 83 -5.78 9.20 -0.22
CA TYR A 83 -5.37 10.57 -0.49
C TYR A 83 -5.12 10.76 -1.97
N LEU A 84 -5.81 11.72 -2.60
CA LEU A 84 -5.58 12.14 -3.99
C LEU A 84 -4.96 13.54 -3.98
N PHE A 85 -3.76 13.69 -4.55
CA PHE A 85 -3.01 14.95 -4.54
C PHE A 85 -3.08 15.68 -5.87
N LEU A 86 -2.81 16.99 -5.86
CA LEU A 86 -2.78 17.84 -7.06
C LEU A 86 -1.72 17.42 -8.11
N ASP A 87 -0.64 16.75 -7.67
CA ASP A 87 0.42 16.22 -8.56
C ASP A 87 0.06 14.85 -9.19
N GLY A 88 -1.18 14.37 -8.99
CA GLY A 88 -1.65 13.07 -9.49
C GLY A 88 -1.14 11.88 -8.68
N LYS A 89 -0.49 12.11 -7.53
CA LYS A 89 -0.14 11.07 -6.56
C LYS A 89 -1.40 10.55 -5.87
N ILE A 90 -1.43 9.23 -5.66
CA ILE A 90 -2.43 8.54 -4.86
C ILE A 90 -1.71 7.91 -3.67
N GLU A 91 -2.17 8.12 -2.44
CA GLU A 91 -1.60 7.46 -1.26
C GLU A 91 -2.72 6.77 -0.48
N SER A 92 -2.42 5.62 0.08
CA SER A 92 -3.26 4.93 1.03
C SER A 92 -2.55 4.86 2.37
N GLU A 93 -3.27 4.98 3.47
CA GLU A 93 -2.75 4.93 4.82
C GLU A 93 -3.72 4.18 5.73
N VAL A 94 -3.23 3.24 6.52
CA VAL A 94 -3.97 2.66 7.64
C VAL A 94 -3.36 3.16 8.93
N LYS A 95 -4.17 3.80 9.77
CA LYS A 95 -3.79 4.12 11.15
C LYS A 95 -4.37 3.02 12.05
N LEU A 96 -3.50 2.42 12.86
CA LEU A 96 -3.83 1.30 13.73
C LEU A 96 -3.88 1.80 15.17
N THR A 97 -5.07 1.83 15.74
CA THR A 97 -5.32 2.24 17.13
C THR A 97 -6.16 1.18 17.85
N GLY A 98 -6.71 1.55 19.00
CA GLY A 98 -7.50 0.69 19.86
C GLY A 98 -6.70 0.08 21.00
N VAL A 99 -7.20 -1.06 21.46
CA VAL A 99 -6.68 -1.80 22.60
C VAL A 99 -5.97 -3.05 22.10
N VAL A 100 -4.75 -3.32 22.56
CA VAL A 100 -4.08 -4.59 22.21
C VAL A 100 -4.88 -5.80 22.69
N SER A 101 -4.86 -6.90 21.91
CA SER A 101 -5.35 -8.17 22.41
C SER A 101 -4.51 -8.60 23.61
N VAL A 102 -5.14 -9.08 24.67
CA VAL A 102 -4.49 -9.45 25.92
C VAL A 102 -4.73 -10.90 26.30
N GLY A 103 -3.81 -11.45 27.09
CA GLY A 103 -3.93 -12.74 27.75
C GLY A 103 -3.34 -12.67 29.16
N ALA A 104 -3.43 -13.79 29.88
CA ALA A 104 -2.81 -13.95 31.19
C ALA A 104 -1.36 -14.42 31.07
N CYS A 105 -0.49 -13.96 31.96
CA CYS A 105 0.91 -14.41 32.00
C CYS A 105 1.50 -14.31 33.41
N GLU A 106 1.94 -15.44 33.96
CA GLU A 106 2.55 -15.50 35.29
C GLU A 106 4.05 -15.17 35.27
N THR A 107 4.74 -15.38 34.14
CA THR A 107 6.16 -15.06 34.03
C THR A 107 6.37 -13.54 33.96
N ARG A 108 7.39 -13.06 34.67
CA ARG A 108 7.79 -11.65 34.71
C ARG A 108 8.53 -11.18 33.45
N ASP A 109 9.06 -12.11 32.65
CA ASP A 109 9.71 -11.81 31.36
C ASP A 109 9.24 -12.78 30.27
N PRO A 110 8.04 -12.57 29.70
CA PRO A 110 7.49 -13.48 28.71
C PRO A 110 8.19 -13.38 27.36
N LYS A 111 8.73 -14.50 26.85
CA LYS A 111 9.46 -14.56 25.56
C LYS A 111 8.69 -13.94 24.37
N TYR A 112 7.37 -14.12 24.33
CA TYR A 112 6.56 -13.92 23.12
C TYR A 112 5.70 -12.64 23.15
N GLY A 113 5.94 -11.74 24.10
CA GLY A 113 5.14 -10.52 24.25
C GLY A 113 5.59 -9.66 25.41
N THR A 114 4.73 -8.74 25.85
CA THR A 114 5.06 -7.76 26.91
C THR A 114 4.02 -7.82 28.01
N LEU A 115 4.48 -7.70 29.26
CA LEU A 115 3.56 -7.44 30.37
C LEU A 115 3.10 -5.99 30.36
N LEU A 116 1.78 -5.79 30.39
CA LEU A 116 1.15 -4.47 30.52
C LEU A 116 0.84 -4.13 31.99
N GLY A 117 0.80 -5.14 32.85
CA GLY A 117 0.54 -5.03 34.27
C GLY A 117 0.70 -6.40 34.96
N PRO A 118 0.49 -6.50 36.28
CA PRO A 118 0.50 -7.78 36.97
C PRO A 118 -0.44 -8.79 36.31
N ASN A 119 0.12 -9.90 35.85
CA ASN A 119 -0.56 -10.98 35.15
C ASN A 119 -1.25 -10.61 33.81
N LEU A 120 -1.04 -9.40 33.29
CA LEU A 120 -1.65 -8.92 32.04
C LEU A 120 -0.60 -8.84 30.94
N TYR A 121 -0.81 -9.57 29.85
CA TYR A 121 0.17 -9.80 28.79
C TYR A 121 -0.38 -9.48 27.40
N ALA A 122 0.42 -8.83 26.56
CA ALA A 122 0.14 -8.61 25.15
C ALA A 122 1.10 -9.42 24.28
N PRO A 123 0.61 -10.41 23.50
CA PRO A 123 1.45 -11.15 22.57
C PRO A 123 1.95 -10.27 21.42
N ILE A 124 3.20 -10.52 20.99
CA ILE A 124 3.71 -10.00 19.72
C ILE A 124 2.81 -10.51 18.59
N HIS A 125 2.43 -9.61 17.69
CA HIS A 125 1.62 -9.95 16.53
C HIS A 125 1.93 -9.01 15.35
N GLU A 126 1.46 -9.40 14.18
CA GLU A 126 1.68 -8.72 12.91
C GLU A 126 0.33 -8.32 12.31
N HIS A 127 0.31 -7.18 11.64
CA HIS A 127 -0.83 -6.69 10.87
C HIS A 127 -0.44 -6.67 9.39
N TYR A 128 -1.25 -7.31 8.54
CA TYR A 128 -1.03 -7.38 7.11
C TYR A 128 -2.19 -6.74 6.35
N PHE A 129 -1.87 -5.96 5.33
CA PHE A 129 -2.83 -5.35 4.43
C PHE A 129 -2.43 -5.67 3.00
N CYS A 130 -3.39 -6.06 2.18
CA CYS A 130 -3.18 -6.27 0.75
C CYS A 130 -4.05 -5.28 -0.02
N TYR A 131 -3.41 -4.37 -0.73
CA TYR A 131 -4.09 -3.42 -1.60
C TYR A 131 -4.20 -4.01 -2.99
N ARG A 132 -5.39 -4.50 -3.34
CA ARG A 132 -5.74 -4.92 -4.69
C ARG A 132 -6.03 -3.68 -5.53
N MET A 133 -5.29 -3.50 -6.61
CA MET A 133 -5.42 -2.38 -7.53
C MET A 133 -5.62 -2.94 -8.92
N ASP A 134 -6.83 -2.76 -9.43
CA ASP A 134 -7.23 -3.11 -10.78
C ASP A 134 -6.83 -1.96 -11.71
N PHE A 135 -5.84 -2.16 -12.57
CA PHE A 135 -5.21 -1.07 -13.31
C PHE A 135 -5.85 -0.87 -14.69
N ALA A 136 -6.30 0.35 -14.94
CA ALA A 136 -6.77 0.81 -16.25
C ALA A 136 -6.05 2.11 -16.67
N LEU A 137 -4.72 2.09 -16.68
CA LEU A 137 -3.90 3.24 -17.02
C LEU A 137 -4.00 3.56 -18.53
N ASP A 138 -4.73 4.63 -18.88
CA ASP A 138 -5.04 5.00 -20.27
C ASP A 138 -5.59 3.81 -21.09
N GLY A 139 -6.41 2.97 -20.43
CA GLY A 139 -6.93 1.70 -20.95
C GLY A 139 -6.45 0.50 -20.13
N VAL A 140 -7.03 -0.67 -20.41
CA VAL A 140 -6.77 -1.90 -19.65
C VAL A 140 -5.49 -2.63 -20.06
N ASN A 141 -4.93 -2.34 -21.23
CA ASN A 141 -3.74 -3.04 -21.72
C ASN A 141 -2.47 -2.49 -21.04
N ASN A 142 -2.16 -3.03 -19.86
CA ASN A 142 -1.06 -2.57 -19.02
C ASN A 142 0.01 -3.67 -18.85
N SER A 143 1.22 -3.26 -18.47
CA SER A 143 2.35 -4.14 -18.18
C SER A 143 3.04 -3.71 -16.89
N VAL A 144 3.72 -4.66 -16.25
CA VAL A 144 4.52 -4.41 -15.05
C VAL A 144 6.01 -4.39 -15.38
N VAL A 145 6.72 -3.42 -14.83
CA VAL A 145 8.18 -3.30 -14.95
C VAL A 145 8.78 -3.13 -13.56
N ARG A 146 9.66 -4.05 -13.15
CA ARG A 146 10.52 -3.84 -11.98
C ARG A 146 11.66 -2.89 -12.37
N VAL A 147 12.03 -1.99 -11.47
CA VAL A 147 13.19 -1.13 -11.66
C VAL A 147 14.11 -1.22 -10.46
N ASP A 148 15.37 -1.47 -10.75
CA ASP A 148 16.47 -1.57 -9.78
C ASP A 148 17.53 -0.52 -10.14
N VAL A 149 18.13 0.13 -9.13
CA VAL A 149 19.28 1.00 -9.28
C VAL A 149 20.55 0.17 -9.18
N GLN A 150 21.51 0.43 -10.07
CA GLN A 150 22.79 -0.28 -10.15
C GLN A 150 23.91 0.73 -10.35
N ALA A 151 25.04 0.53 -9.67
CA ALA A 151 26.28 1.22 -10.03
C ALA A 151 26.73 0.71 -11.40
N GLU A 152 27.35 1.59 -12.19
CA GLU A 152 28.02 1.18 -13.42
C GLU A 152 29.29 0.40 -13.09
N GLU A 153 29.70 -0.49 -14.00
CA GLU A 153 30.95 -1.22 -13.86
C GLU A 153 32.17 -0.28 -13.82
N ASP A 154 33.24 -0.73 -13.16
CA ASP A 154 34.51 -0.03 -13.09
C ASP A 154 35.29 -0.26 -14.39
N ASP A 155 35.09 0.59 -15.39
CA ASP A 155 35.82 0.57 -16.66
C ASP A 155 36.41 1.95 -17.05
N ASP A 156 37.12 2.01 -18.17
CA ASP A 156 37.76 3.24 -18.66
C ASP A 156 36.76 4.37 -18.98
N LYS A 157 35.46 4.05 -19.17
CA LYS A 157 34.39 5.03 -19.40
C LYS A 157 33.80 5.57 -18.10
N ASN A 158 34.07 4.92 -16.96
CA ASN A 158 33.69 5.35 -15.62
C ASN A 158 34.94 5.59 -14.73
N PRO A 159 35.88 6.47 -15.14
CA PRO A 159 37.18 6.62 -14.47
C PRO A 159 37.07 7.13 -13.03
N TYR A 160 35.95 7.76 -12.67
CA TYR A 160 35.68 8.29 -11.35
C TYR A 160 34.72 7.43 -10.51
N LYS A 161 34.26 6.29 -11.04
CA LYS A 161 33.44 5.29 -10.32
C LYS A 161 32.19 5.87 -9.66
N SER A 162 31.59 6.87 -10.31
CA SER A 162 30.44 7.62 -9.78
C SER A 162 29.18 7.41 -10.61
N ALA A 163 29.28 6.75 -11.76
CA ALA A 163 28.13 6.46 -12.60
C ALA A 163 27.22 5.38 -11.98
N PHE A 164 25.91 5.60 -12.09
CA PHE A 164 24.88 4.65 -11.72
C PHE A 164 23.66 4.87 -12.62
N TYR A 165 22.82 3.84 -12.76
CA TYR A 165 21.65 3.89 -13.62
C TYR A 165 20.48 3.08 -13.06
N SER A 166 19.29 3.31 -13.62
CA SER A 166 18.09 2.51 -13.34
C SER A 166 17.91 1.44 -14.41
N LYS A 167 18.00 0.16 -14.03
CA LYS A 167 17.72 -0.98 -14.89
C LYS A 167 16.24 -1.31 -14.84
N SER A 168 15.55 -1.23 -15.98
CA SER A 168 14.14 -1.61 -16.12
C SER A 168 14.01 -3.05 -16.60
N ILE A 169 13.24 -3.86 -15.88
CA ILE A 169 13.06 -5.29 -16.10
C ILE A 169 11.57 -5.56 -16.28
N PRO A 170 11.09 -5.74 -17.53
CA PRO A 170 9.72 -6.14 -17.80
C PRO A 170 9.41 -7.49 -17.13
N LEU A 171 8.26 -7.58 -16.48
CA LEU A 171 7.75 -8.82 -15.89
C LEU A 171 6.65 -9.33 -16.81
N LYS A 172 6.86 -10.51 -17.41
CA LYS A 172 6.03 -11.01 -18.50
C LYS A 172 4.96 -11.97 -18.05
N THR A 173 5.18 -12.65 -16.93
CA THR A 173 4.24 -13.61 -16.35
C THR A 173 3.92 -13.29 -14.89
N ASP A 174 2.80 -13.78 -14.40
CA ASP A 174 2.43 -13.71 -12.97
C ASP A 174 3.50 -14.34 -12.04
N PHE A 175 4.19 -15.38 -12.52
CA PHE A 175 5.32 -16.02 -11.83
C PHE A 175 6.53 -15.08 -11.71
N GLU A 176 6.84 -14.32 -12.76
CA GLU A 176 7.88 -13.28 -12.72
C GLU A 176 7.43 -12.04 -11.94
N ALA A 177 6.13 -11.75 -11.94
CA ALA A 177 5.53 -10.57 -11.33
C ALA A 177 5.29 -10.70 -9.82
N GLN A 178 6.15 -11.46 -9.15
CA GLN A 178 6.21 -11.59 -7.70
C GLN A 178 7.45 -10.87 -7.18
N GLY A 179 7.29 -9.95 -6.24
CA GLY A 179 8.32 -8.97 -5.92
C GLY A 179 8.61 -8.81 -4.43
N VAL A 180 9.89 -8.69 -4.12
CA VAL A 180 10.40 -8.30 -2.80
C VAL A 180 11.09 -6.96 -2.96
N VAL A 181 10.89 -6.09 -1.98
CA VAL A 181 11.56 -4.78 -1.93
C VAL A 181 13.01 -4.98 -1.53
N ASP A 182 13.93 -4.59 -2.39
CA ASP A 182 15.36 -4.52 -2.09
C ASP A 182 15.75 -3.04 -1.91
N THR A 183 15.98 -2.64 -0.66
CA THR A 183 16.36 -1.27 -0.33
C THR A 183 17.78 -0.93 -0.78
N ALA A 184 18.66 -1.91 -0.94
CA ALA A 184 20.02 -1.68 -1.43
C ALA A 184 20.02 -1.34 -2.94
N LYS A 185 19.02 -1.82 -3.68
CA LYS A 185 18.81 -1.51 -5.10
C LYS A 185 17.75 -0.44 -5.34
N ALA A 186 17.24 0.19 -4.29
CA ALA A 186 16.11 1.12 -4.38
C ALA A 186 14.95 0.57 -5.24
N THR A 187 14.67 -0.73 -5.14
CA THR A 187 13.73 -1.44 -6.02
C THR A 187 12.32 -0.85 -5.93
N TYR A 188 11.69 -0.70 -7.09
CA TYR A 188 10.29 -0.31 -7.19
C TYR A 188 9.63 -0.91 -8.44
N TRP A 189 8.30 -0.82 -8.52
CA TRP A 189 7.54 -1.29 -9.69
C TRP A 189 6.89 -0.12 -10.41
N LYS A 190 6.81 -0.23 -11.74
CA LYS A 190 6.03 0.65 -12.60
C LYS A 190 4.92 -0.18 -13.22
N ILE A 191 3.72 0.38 -13.26
CA ILE A 191 2.65 -0.08 -14.14
C ILE A 191 2.66 0.88 -15.31
N ILE A 192 2.73 0.36 -16.54
CA ILE A 192 2.79 1.16 -17.76
C ILE A 192 1.72 0.74 -18.74
N ASN A 193 1.32 1.66 -19.62
CA ASN A 193 0.61 1.31 -20.84
C ASN A 193 1.57 1.42 -22.02
N PRO A 194 2.02 0.31 -22.62
CA PRO A 194 2.99 0.35 -23.70
C PRO A 194 2.43 0.92 -25.01
N ASN A 195 1.10 1.02 -25.14
CA ASN A 195 0.43 1.52 -26.35
C ASN A 195 0.20 3.04 -26.32
N VAL A 196 0.43 3.69 -25.18
CA VAL A 196 0.23 5.13 -25.00
C VAL A 196 1.56 5.76 -24.60
N LEU A 197 2.10 6.56 -25.50
CA LEU A 197 3.38 7.25 -25.31
C LEU A 197 3.13 8.71 -24.89
N ASN A 198 3.99 9.21 -24.02
CA ASN A 198 4.04 10.64 -23.74
C ASN A 198 4.79 11.40 -24.85
N GLU A 199 4.85 12.73 -24.73
CA GLU A 199 5.51 13.62 -25.71
C GLU A 199 7.01 13.30 -25.92
N LEU A 200 7.65 12.59 -24.99
CA LEU A 200 9.04 12.16 -25.07
C LEU A 200 9.21 10.74 -25.63
N GLY A 201 8.13 10.13 -26.15
CA GLY A 201 8.14 8.78 -26.71
C GLY A 201 8.22 7.65 -25.68
N ASN A 202 8.01 7.93 -24.39
CA ASN A 202 8.04 6.92 -23.34
C ASN A 202 6.62 6.45 -22.99
N PRO A 203 6.41 5.15 -22.70
CA PRO A 203 5.15 4.66 -22.15
C PRO A 203 4.72 5.43 -20.90
N VAL A 204 3.46 5.86 -20.87
CA VAL A 204 2.82 6.44 -19.69
C VAL A 204 2.83 5.43 -18.55
N GLY A 205 2.90 5.90 -17.30
CA GLY A 205 3.05 5.00 -16.16
C GLY A 205 2.57 5.55 -14.82
N TYR A 206 2.37 4.65 -13.87
CA TYR A 206 2.40 4.91 -12.43
C TYR A 206 3.56 4.17 -11.79
N LYS A 207 4.25 4.83 -10.86
CA LYS A 207 5.30 4.26 -10.01
C LYS A 207 4.70 3.86 -8.67
N LEU A 208 4.78 2.59 -8.32
CA LEU A 208 4.50 2.08 -6.99
C LEU A 208 5.74 2.31 -6.11
N MET A 209 5.60 3.08 -5.03
CA MET A 209 6.67 3.38 -4.10
C MET A 209 6.56 2.46 -2.88
N PRO A 210 7.32 1.35 -2.83
CA PRO A 210 7.36 0.55 -1.62
C PRO A 210 8.01 1.36 -0.49
N LYS A 211 7.32 1.44 0.67
CA LYS A 211 7.94 1.84 1.93
C LYS A 211 8.60 0.62 2.58
N GLY A 212 9.43 0.84 3.60
CA GLY A 212 10.07 -0.23 4.36
C GLY A 212 9.04 -1.26 4.84
N ASN A 213 9.31 -2.53 4.54
CA ASN A 213 8.43 -3.66 4.82
C ASN A 213 9.28 -4.86 5.27
N VAL A 214 8.68 -5.78 6.03
CA VAL A 214 9.39 -6.94 6.61
C VAL A 214 8.64 -8.24 6.33
N PHE A 215 9.37 -9.34 6.12
CA PHE A 215 8.80 -10.67 5.83
C PHE A 215 8.22 -11.37 7.06
N PRO A 216 7.09 -12.09 6.91
CA PRO A 216 6.44 -12.79 8.03
C PRO A 216 7.44 -13.58 8.88
N TYR A 217 7.32 -13.46 10.21
CA TYR A 217 8.14 -14.25 11.12
C TYR A 217 7.59 -15.67 11.32
N ALA A 218 6.34 -15.91 10.89
CA ALA A 218 5.77 -17.25 10.85
C ALA A 218 6.59 -18.14 9.92
N LYS A 219 6.93 -19.35 10.38
CA LYS A 219 7.73 -20.29 9.61
C LYS A 219 6.96 -20.83 8.41
N GLU A 220 7.70 -21.16 7.35
CA GLU A 220 7.19 -21.95 6.24
C GLU A 220 6.58 -23.27 6.74
N GLY A 221 5.51 -23.73 6.08
CA GLY A 221 4.74 -24.91 6.48
C GLY A 221 3.72 -24.68 7.60
N SER A 222 3.76 -23.56 8.32
CA SER A 222 2.74 -23.22 9.34
C SER A 222 1.37 -22.97 8.71
N SER A 223 0.30 -23.20 9.48
CA SER A 223 -1.09 -22.97 9.02
C SER A 223 -1.31 -21.54 8.51
N VAL A 224 -0.76 -20.53 9.20
CA VAL A 224 -0.84 -19.13 8.75
C VAL A 224 -0.16 -18.90 7.41
N MET A 225 1.02 -19.50 7.18
CA MET A 225 1.74 -19.35 5.90
C MET A 225 1.09 -20.11 4.75
N LYS A 226 0.29 -21.15 5.03
CA LYS A 226 -0.54 -21.84 4.03
C LYS A 226 -1.76 -21.02 3.64
N ARG A 227 -2.39 -20.36 4.61
CA ARG A 227 -3.65 -19.61 4.42
C ARG A 227 -3.44 -18.16 3.95
N ALA A 228 -2.32 -17.54 4.34
CA ALA A 228 -1.98 -16.16 4.02
C ALA A 228 -0.76 -16.09 3.08
N GLY A 229 -0.74 -16.91 2.03
CA GLY A 229 0.36 -16.99 1.06
C GLY A 229 0.73 -15.65 0.43
N PHE A 230 -0.25 -14.73 0.28
CA PHE A 230 -0.02 -13.35 -0.18
C PHE A 230 1.05 -12.60 0.63
N THR A 231 1.27 -12.94 1.90
CA THR A 231 2.25 -12.28 2.77
C THR A 231 3.71 -12.63 2.46
N LYS A 232 3.95 -13.64 1.62
CA LYS A 232 5.29 -14.13 1.27
C LYS A 232 6.08 -13.17 0.38
N LYS A 233 5.41 -12.20 -0.26
CA LYS A 233 6.02 -11.19 -1.13
C LYS A 233 5.40 -9.82 -0.82
N HIS A 234 6.10 -8.77 -1.21
CA HIS A 234 5.62 -7.39 -1.04
C HIS A 234 4.77 -6.93 -2.24
N PHE A 235 4.98 -7.54 -3.40
CA PHE A 235 4.33 -7.19 -4.65
C PHE A 235 3.89 -8.45 -5.38
N TRP A 236 2.72 -8.39 -5.99
CA TRP A 236 2.21 -9.40 -6.91
C TRP A 236 1.51 -8.70 -8.08
N ALA A 237 1.57 -9.28 -9.28
CA ALA A 237 0.64 -8.94 -10.35
C ALA A 237 0.11 -10.21 -11.03
N THR A 238 -1.17 -10.19 -11.34
CA THR A 238 -1.88 -11.27 -12.03
C THR A 238 -2.67 -10.69 -13.20
N PRO A 239 -3.04 -11.50 -14.21
CA PRO A 239 -4.12 -11.11 -15.10
C PRO A 239 -5.39 -10.82 -14.30
N TYR A 240 -6.22 -9.92 -14.79
CA TYR A 240 -7.55 -9.75 -14.21
C TYR A 240 -8.37 -11.04 -14.30
N ASP A 241 -8.98 -11.40 -13.17
CA ASP A 241 -10.02 -12.42 -13.05
C ASP A 241 -11.07 -11.89 -12.06
N ALA A 242 -12.34 -11.98 -12.44
CA ALA A 242 -13.46 -11.47 -11.65
C ALA A 242 -13.68 -12.25 -10.35
N ASP A 243 -13.25 -13.53 -10.30
CA ASP A 243 -13.36 -14.38 -9.12
C ASP A 243 -12.17 -14.21 -8.15
N GLU A 244 -11.07 -13.61 -8.60
CA GLU A 244 -9.83 -13.41 -7.83
C GLU A 244 -9.80 -12.05 -7.10
N TYR A 245 -10.73 -11.85 -6.16
CA TYR A 245 -10.90 -10.57 -5.44
C TYR A 245 -10.16 -10.48 -4.10
N TYR A 246 -10.17 -11.56 -3.30
CA TYR A 246 -9.67 -11.54 -1.92
C TYR A 246 -8.34 -12.26 -1.79
N ALA A 247 -7.25 -11.56 -1.47
CA ALA A 247 -5.91 -12.17 -1.44
C ALA A 247 -5.74 -13.39 -0.51
N GLY A 248 -6.61 -13.56 0.49
CA GLY A 248 -6.69 -14.74 1.37
C GLY A 248 -7.77 -15.77 1.00
N GLY A 249 -8.33 -15.68 -0.21
CA GLY A 249 -9.42 -16.53 -0.69
C GLY A 249 -10.82 -16.01 -0.39
N LYS A 250 -11.82 -16.51 -1.13
CA LYS A 250 -13.24 -16.12 -0.99
C LYS A 250 -13.84 -16.50 0.37
N PHE A 251 -13.41 -17.63 0.93
CA PHE A 251 -13.91 -18.16 2.20
C PHE A 251 -12.74 -18.44 3.16
N PRO A 252 -12.14 -17.41 3.78
CA PRO A 252 -10.88 -17.57 4.55
C PRO A 252 -11.07 -18.21 5.93
N MET A 253 -12.29 -18.22 6.47
CA MET A 253 -12.60 -18.73 7.81
C MET A 253 -12.44 -20.25 7.84
N GLN A 254 -11.54 -20.75 8.70
CA GLN A 254 -11.23 -22.19 8.87
C GLN A 254 -10.89 -22.93 7.57
N ASN A 255 -10.43 -22.22 6.55
CA ASN A 255 -10.10 -22.81 5.26
C ASN A 255 -8.75 -23.54 5.31
N ASP A 256 -8.76 -24.81 4.95
CA ASP A 256 -7.56 -25.64 4.79
C ASP A 256 -7.02 -25.65 3.35
N ASP A 257 -7.86 -25.28 2.37
CA ASP A 257 -7.67 -25.45 0.92
C ASP A 257 -6.69 -24.45 0.26
N GLY A 258 -6.17 -23.49 1.01
CA GLY A 258 -5.09 -22.62 0.55
C GLY A 258 -5.39 -21.83 -0.73
N ASP A 259 -6.67 -21.61 -1.06
CA ASP A 259 -7.05 -20.71 -2.15
C ASP A 259 -6.69 -19.27 -1.76
N ASN A 260 -5.65 -18.72 -2.38
CA ASN A 260 -5.11 -17.41 -2.05
C ASN A 260 -4.24 -16.87 -3.19
N LEU A 261 -3.83 -15.60 -3.09
CA LEU A 261 -3.07 -14.90 -4.12
C LEU A 261 -1.79 -15.61 -4.58
N GLU A 262 -1.09 -16.33 -3.70
CA GLU A 262 0.11 -17.09 -4.09
C GLU A 262 -0.22 -18.15 -5.14
N LYS A 263 -1.38 -18.82 -5.00
CA LYS A 263 -1.85 -19.84 -5.93
C LYS A 263 -2.26 -19.22 -7.27
N TRP A 264 -2.87 -18.04 -7.23
CA TRP A 264 -3.29 -17.30 -8.43
C TRP A 264 -2.10 -16.80 -9.23
N ALA A 265 -1.09 -16.26 -8.54
CA ALA A 265 0.10 -15.68 -9.14
C ALA A 265 1.20 -16.70 -9.52
N SER A 266 0.90 -18.00 -9.47
CA SER A 266 1.87 -19.07 -9.77
C SER A 266 1.45 -19.92 -10.98
N LYS A 267 0.57 -19.40 -11.85
CA LYS A 267 0.02 -20.15 -13.00
C LYS A 267 0.85 -19.99 -14.29
N GLY A 268 1.79 -19.05 -14.33
CA GLY A 268 2.60 -18.75 -15.52
C GLY A 268 1.84 -17.95 -16.58
N HIS A 269 0.72 -17.32 -16.23
CA HIS A 269 -0.07 -16.54 -17.17
C HIS A 269 0.64 -15.24 -17.53
N SER A 270 0.54 -14.82 -18.79
CA SER A 270 1.10 -13.54 -19.22
C SER A 270 0.46 -12.37 -18.47
N VAL A 271 1.25 -11.38 -18.06
CA VAL A 271 0.84 -10.07 -17.49
C VAL A 271 1.33 -8.89 -18.36
N GLU A 272 1.66 -9.17 -19.61
CA GLU A 272 2.18 -8.18 -20.56
C GLU A 272 1.06 -7.65 -21.45
N ASN A 273 0.93 -6.33 -21.51
CA ASN A 273 0.03 -5.58 -22.40
C ASN A 273 -1.43 -6.04 -22.34
N ARG A 274 -1.96 -6.22 -21.13
CA ARG A 274 -3.30 -6.75 -20.90
C ARG A 274 -3.90 -6.20 -19.62
N ASP A 275 -5.16 -6.55 -19.37
CA ASP A 275 -5.83 -6.28 -18.12
C ASP A 275 -5.16 -7.02 -16.94
N ILE A 276 -4.70 -6.26 -15.95
CA ILE A 276 -3.90 -6.75 -14.83
C ILE A 276 -4.37 -6.18 -13.50
N VAL A 277 -4.22 -7.01 -12.47
CA VAL A 277 -4.42 -6.63 -11.08
C VAL A 277 -3.07 -6.65 -10.39
N VAL A 278 -2.78 -5.59 -9.64
CA VAL A 278 -1.59 -5.48 -8.80
C VAL A 278 -2.00 -5.54 -7.35
N CYS A 279 -1.31 -6.38 -6.58
CA CYS A 279 -1.47 -6.49 -5.13
C CYS A 279 -0.20 -6.01 -4.43
N ASP A 280 -0.31 -4.89 -3.71
CA ASP A 280 0.75 -4.37 -2.84
C ASP A 280 0.49 -4.78 -1.39
N VAL A 281 1.42 -5.53 -0.81
CA VAL A 281 1.27 -6.10 0.52
C VAL A 281 2.08 -5.26 1.50
N LYS A 282 1.40 -4.69 2.50
CA LYS A 282 2.00 -3.91 3.58
C LYS A 282 1.89 -4.64 4.89
N ARG A 283 2.88 -4.42 5.76
CA ARG A 283 2.90 -5.01 7.08
C ARG A 283 3.32 -4.02 8.15
N LYS A 284 2.80 -4.24 9.36
CA LYS A 284 3.38 -3.72 10.61
C LYS A 284 3.60 -4.84 11.63
N THR A 285 4.77 -4.85 12.24
CA THR A 285 5.06 -5.70 13.41
C THR A 285 4.87 -4.90 14.69
N ARG A 286 4.16 -5.47 15.67
CA ARG A 286 4.14 -4.94 17.04
C ARG A 286 5.11 -5.74 17.91
N LEU A 287 6.28 -5.15 18.13
CA LEU A 287 7.33 -5.70 18.99
C LEU A 287 7.13 -5.24 20.44
N ARG A 288 7.80 -5.95 21.36
CA ARG A 288 7.66 -5.74 22.80
C ARG A 288 7.80 -4.28 23.24
N GLU A 289 8.81 -3.61 22.69
CA GLU A 289 9.19 -2.25 23.04
C GLU A 289 8.12 -1.20 22.68
N ASN A 290 7.25 -1.54 21.72
CA ASN A 290 6.20 -0.68 21.19
C ASN A 290 4.83 -0.95 21.83
N MET A 291 4.75 -1.84 22.83
CA MET A 291 3.52 -2.24 23.52
C MET A 291 3.66 -2.01 25.04
N LYS A 292 3.95 -0.77 25.44
CA LYS A 292 4.09 -0.39 26.86
C LYS A 292 2.77 0.01 27.52
N THR A 293 1.71 0.18 26.75
CA THR A 293 0.37 0.62 27.19
C THR A 293 -0.72 -0.14 26.45
N MET A 294 -1.93 -0.20 27.02
CA MET A 294 -3.08 -0.83 26.37
C MET A 294 -3.53 -0.08 25.11
N ALA A 295 -3.51 1.26 25.13
CA ALA A 295 -3.86 2.11 24.00
C ALA A 295 -2.69 2.29 23.03
N LEU A 296 -3.00 2.37 21.73
CA LEU A 296 -2.01 2.28 20.65
C LEU A 296 -2.01 3.51 19.72
N PRO A 297 -0.93 4.29 19.63
CA PRO A 297 -0.72 5.19 18.50
C PRO A 297 0.07 4.48 17.38
N CYS A 298 -0.48 4.28 16.18
CA CYS A 298 0.34 3.80 15.04
C CYS A 298 -0.20 4.08 13.63
N ILE A 299 0.70 4.09 12.63
CA ILE A 299 0.46 4.41 11.21
C ILE A 299 1.20 3.42 10.26
N ILE A 300 0.58 3.03 9.14
CA ILE A 300 1.12 2.30 7.97
C ILE A 300 0.69 3.03 6.70
N SER A 301 1.55 3.17 5.67
CA SER A 301 1.15 3.87 4.43
C SER A 301 1.77 3.32 3.13
N LEU A 302 1.04 3.46 2.02
CA LEU A 302 1.30 3.05 0.64
C LEU A 302 1.27 4.30 -0.28
N LYS A 303 2.28 4.53 -1.12
CA LYS A 303 2.30 5.66 -2.08
C LYS A 303 2.36 5.16 -3.53
N LEU A 304 1.42 5.61 -4.37
CA LEU A 304 1.46 5.57 -5.84
C LEU A 304 1.76 6.99 -6.36
N ARG A 305 2.73 7.15 -7.27
CA ARG A 305 2.99 8.42 -7.95
C ARG A 305 2.79 8.26 -9.46
N LYS A 306 2.09 9.19 -10.10
CA LYS A 306 2.05 9.25 -11.56
C LYS A 306 3.47 9.43 -12.10
N LYS A 307 3.88 8.60 -13.06
CA LYS A 307 5.17 8.72 -13.75
C LYS A 307 4.97 9.64 -14.94
N ILE A 308 5.28 10.92 -14.77
CA ILE A 308 5.59 11.80 -15.88
C ILE A 308 7.09 11.60 -16.15
N SER A 309 7.49 11.15 -17.36
CA SER A 309 8.86 10.68 -17.55
C SER A 309 9.87 11.82 -17.48
N THR A 310 10.91 11.56 -16.69
CA THR A 310 12.25 12.20 -16.63
C THR A 310 12.30 13.67 -16.21
N SER A 311 13.05 13.89 -15.13
CA SER A 311 13.20 15.10 -14.32
C SER A 311 12.02 15.39 -13.40
N GLU A 312 12.32 15.56 -12.11
CA GLU A 312 11.48 16.32 -11.22
C GLU A 312 11.18 17.66 -11.92
N GLN A 313 9.90 17.96 -12.15
CA GLN A 313 9.34 18.97 -13.07
C GLN A 313 9.03 18.44 -14.48
N VAL A 314 7.76 18.13 -14.72
CA VAL A 314 7.19 18.34 -16.06
C VAL A 314 5.85 19.03 -15.90
N TYR A 315 5.81 20.21 -16.50
CA TYR A 315 4.65 21.02 -16.83
C TYR A 315 3.60 20.16 -17.52
N PHE A 316 2.35 20.19 -17.06
CA PHE A 316 1.24 19.92 -17.97
C PHE A 316 1.37 20.92 -19.11
N SER A 317 1.52 20.47 -20.36
CA SER A 317 1.44 21.37 -21.52
C SER A 317 0.08 22.07 -21.45
N HIS A 318 0.09 23.34 -21.07
CA HIS A 318 -1.06 24.21 -21.26
C HIS A 318 -1.22 24.37 -22.77
N LYS A 319 -2.36 23.91 -23.30
CA LYS A 319 -2.93 24.61 -24.45
C LYS A 319 -3.50 25.93 -23.98
#